data_AF-A0A3R9W0Q8-F1
#
_entry.id   AF-A0A3R9W0Q8-F1
#
_cell.length_a   1.000
_cell.length_b   1.000
_cell.length_c   1.000
_cell.angle_alpha   90.00
_cell.angle_beta   90.00
_cell.angle_gamma   90.00
#
_symmetry.space_group_name_H-M   'P 1'
#
loop_
_entity.id
_entity.type
_entity.pdbx_description
1 polymer ?
#
loop_
_entity_poly.entity_id
_entity_poly.type
_entity_poly.pdbx_seq_one_letter_code
_entity_poly.pdbx_strand_id
1 'polypeptide(L)'
;MTRRRTPRGLVAAVAVAGTAAAALLPSPGAVAAALPQARVFMVNPVQSSGDQTLADHKDAASDVPASAYATVTLRNLDASGSLSGKWAAVRSETGKPAAVADAGTLDRSDDRFEQVMAYFWVNEAQEYLQGLGFGTELPGANDRVQPVRLNQWGADNSFFTDKKAEIRFGKGGVDDAEDADVIVHEYGHAVHHAQVPGFGTTPESGAIGEAFGDYLAVAVGTHAAAKYGWPLKADAACVGDWDSTGYSEAPHCLRRIDGTKTYADREGEVHADGEIWSRALLDIRTSLGARTADRIIVNAQFGFAPDTSFRDAALTTVATAERMYGKAAAAAVRDAFRAREIPGV
;
A
#
# COMPACT_ATOMS: atom_id res chain seq x y z
N MET A 1 -21.78 -85.28 36.95
CA MET A 1 -20.84 -84.17 37.21
C MET A 1 -21.34 -82.95 36.44
N THR A 2 -22.21 -82.11 37.03
CA THR A 2 -21.91 -80.83 37.73
C THR A 2 -21.30 -79.77 36.81
N ARG A 3 -21.83 -78.54 36.65
CA ARG A 3 -22.71 -77.74 37.52
C ARG A 3 -23.32 -76.56 36.72
N ARG A 4 -24.56 -76.19 37.07
CA ARG A 4 -25.29 -74.96 36.68
C ARG A 4 -24.59 -73.70 37.22
N ARG A 5 -24.75 -72.57 36.51
CA ARG A 5 -24.61 -71.21 37.07
C ARG A 5 -25.79 -70.33 36.67
N THR A 6 -26.39 -69.73 37.69
CA THR A 6 -27.47 -68.74 37.71
C THR A 6 -26.93 -67.31 37.53
N PRO A 7 -27.75 -66.35 37.06
CA PRO A 7 -27.33 -64.97 36.81
C PRO A 7 -27.48 -64.11 38.07
N ARG A 8 -26.60 -63.12 38.24
CA ARG A 8 -26.75 -62.03 39.20
C ARG A 8 -26.58 -60.71 38.45
N GLY A 9 -27.66 -59.93 38.40
CA GLY A 9 -27.67 -58.58 37.87
C GLY A 9 -26.83 -57.64 38.73
N LEU A 10 -26.13 -56.71 38.06
CA LEU A 10 -25.50 -55.56 38.71
C LEU A 10 -26.46 -54.38 38.67
N VAL A 11 -26.66 -53.79 39.85
CA VAL A 11 -27.37 -52.56 40.11
C VAL A 11 -26.50 -51.39 39.67
N ALA A 12 -27.09 -50.46 38.89
CA ALA A 12 -26.48 -49.21 38.48
C ALA A 12 -26.41 -48.22 39.66
N ALA A 13 -25.22 -47.68 39.93
CA ALA A 13 -25.04 -46.52 40.79
C ALA A 13 -24.72 -45.32 39.89
N VAL A 14 -25.67 -44.38 39.80
CA VAL A 14 -25.52 -43.11 39.08
C VAL A 14 -24.79 -42.14 40.00
N ALA A 15 -23.53 -41.84 39.70
CA ALA A 15 -22.81 -40.73 40.30
C ALA A 15 -23.14 -39.45 39.52
N VAL A 16 -23.94 -38.56 40.11
CA VAL A 16 -24.18 -37.21 39.58
C VAL A 16 -22.98 -36.35 39.98
N ALA A 17 -22.04 -36.16 39.07
CA ALA A 17 -21.01 -35.13 39.19
C ALA A 17 -21.61 -33.80 38.74
N GLY A 18 -21.99 -32.95 39.68
CA GLY A 18 -22.38 -31.57 39.40
C GLY A 18 -21.17 -30.76 38.95
N THR A 19 -21.05 -30.49 37.65
CA THR A 19 -20.13 -29.48 37.14
C THR A 19 -20.76 -28.11 37.38
N ALA A 20 -20.30 -27.42 38.41
CA ALA A 20 -20.57 -25.99 38.54
C ALA A 20 -19.84 -25.27 37.41
N ALA A 21 -20.55 -25.00 36.30
CA ALA A 21 -20.11 -24.05 35.30
C ALA A 21 -20.21 -22.65 35.91
N ALA A 22 -19.12 -22.20 36.54
CA ALA A 22 -18.93 -20.79 36.83
C ALA A 22 -18.81 -20.06 35.48
N ALA A 23 -19.92 -19.51 35.00
CA ALA A 23 -19.90 -18.55 33.92
C ALA A 23 -19.09 -17.34 34.42
N LEU A 24 -17.84 -17.24 33.98
CA LEU A 24 -17.04 -16.03 34.08
C LEU A 24 -17.75 -14.95 33.26
N LEU A 25 -18.59 -14.15 33.92
CA LEU A 25 -19.05 -12.90 33.34
C LEU A 25 -17.81 -12.03 33.04
N PRO A 26 -17.71 -11.40 31.88
CA PRO A 26 -16.61 -10.48 31.59
C PRO A 26 -16.60 -9.37 32.64
N SER A 27 -15.45 -9.14 33.26
CA SER A 27 -15.27 -8.05 34.22
C SER A 27 -15.72 -6.72 33.59
N PRO A 28 -16.62 -5.97 34.23
CA PRO A 28 -16.99 -4.66 33.74
C PRO A 28 -15.80 -3.72 33.98
N GLY A 29 -15.09 -3.33 32.92
CA GLY A 29 -14.06 -2.29 33.01
C GLY A 29 -12.77 -2.47 32.22
N ALA A 30 -12.63 -3.49 31.36
CA ALA A 30 -11.55 -3.46 30.37
C ALA A 30 -11.88 -2.43 29.28
N VAL A 31 -11.57 -1.16 29.55
CA VAL A 31 -11.42 -0.17 28.47
C VAL A 31 -10.35 -0.74 27.55
N ALA A 32 -10.70 -1.01 26.29
CA ALA A 32 -9.71 -1.42 25.31
C ALA A 32 -8.57 -0.39 25.35
N ALA A 33 -7.33 -0.85 25.60
CA ALA A 33 -6.20 0.05 25.66
C ALA A 33 -6.16 0.86 24.36
N ALA A 34 -6.06 2.19 24.48
CA ALA A 34 -5.94 3.04 23.31
C ALA A 34 -4.73 2.59 22.51
N LEU A 35 -4.91 2.44 21.19
CA LEU A 35 -3.81 2.05 20.32
C LEU A 35 -2.71 3.13 20.34
N PRO A 36 -1.43 2.73 20.23
CA PRO A 36 -0.31 3.66 20.18
C PRO A 36 -0.49 4.71 19.09
N GLN A 37 -0.03 5.93 19.36
CA GLN A 37 -0.05 7.02 18.39
C GLN A 37 1.33 7.22 17.76
N ALA A 38 1.34 7.73 16.53
CA ALA A 38 2.53 8.08 15.78
C ALA A 38 2.40 9.50 15.20
N ARG A 39 3.53 10.14 14.97
CA ARG A 39 3.62 11.36 14.16
C ARG A 39 4.07 10.96 12.75
N VAL A 40 3.36 11.45 11.74
CA VAL A 40 3.61 11.18 10.32
C VAL A 40 3.44 12.46 9.50
N PHE A 41 3.97 12.51 8.29
CA PHE A 41 3.55 13.50 7.30
C PHE A 41 2.16 13.17 6.73
N MET A 42 1.39 14.22 6.42
CA MET A 42 0.11 14.11 5.73
C MET A 42 0.34 13.89 4.24
N VAL A 43 0.53 12.62 3.86
CA VAL A 43 1.09 12.16 2.57
C VAL A 43 2.54 12.61 2.47
N ASN A 44 2.78 13.89 2.20
CA ASN A 44 4.09 14.50 2.31
C ASN A 44 3.97 16.03 2.59
N PRO A 45 5.09 16.71 2.92
CA PRO A 45 5.09 18.13 3.24
C PRO A 45 4.66 19.06 2.10
N VAL A 46 5.06 18.79 0.85
CA VAL A 46 4.73 19.64 -0.30
C VAL A 46 3.24 19.54 -0.59
N GLN A 47 2.68 18.33 -0.62
CA GLN A 47 1.26 18.09 -0.87
C GLN A 47 0.36 18.74 0.18
N SER A 48 0.68 18.60 1.48
CA SER A 48 -0.16 19.09 2.57
C SER A 48 -0.06 20.61 2.79
N SER A 49 1.07 21.21 2.44
CA SER A 49 1.31 22.65 2.59
C SER A 49 1.01 23.46 1.33
N GLY A 50 1.24 22.88 0.14
CA GLY A 50 1.30 23.55 -1.15
C GLY A 50 2.59 24.35 -1.35
N ASP A 51 3.56 24.24 -0.44
CA ASP A 51 4.79 25.01 -0.46
C ASP A 51 5.84 24.30 -1.32
N GLN A 52 6.09 24.88 -2.49
CA GLN A 52 7.08 24.40 -3.47
C GLN A 52 8.50 24.90 -3.16
N THR A 53 8.71 25.57 -2.02
CA THR A 53 10.02 26.08 -1.60
C THR A 53 10.68 25.25 -0.50
N LEU A 54 9.99 24.20 -0.03
CA LEU A 54 10.55 23.24 0.93
C LEU A 54 11.77 22.56 0.31
N ALA A 55 12.77 22.30 1.15
CA ALA A 55 13.98 21.60 0.76
C ALA A 55 14.52 20.83 1.97
N ASP A 56 15.21 19.73 1.72
CA ASP A 56 15.67 18.80 2.76
C ASP A 56 16.63 19.43 3.81
N HIS A 57 17.64 20.20 3.36
CA HIS A 57 18.78 20.69 4.16
C HIS A 57 19.32 19.72 5.24
N LYS A 58 19.43 18.43 4.93
CA LYS A 58 19.91 17.35 5.82
C LYS A 58 19.00 17.16 7.03
N ASP A 59 17.74 16.85 6.77
CA ASP A 59 16.76 16.49 7.81
C ASP A 59 16.53 17.57 8.87
N ALA A 60 16.79 18.85 8.55
CA ALA A 60 16.56 19.89 9.55
C ALA A 60 15.06 20.01 9.82
N ALA A 61 14.67 19.80 11.07
CA ALA A 61 13.27 19.87 11.50
C ALA A 61 12.60 21.23 11.21
N SER A 62 13.40 22.29 11.03
CA SER A 62 12.92 23.63 10.68
C SER A 62 12.46 23.78 9.23
N ASP A 63 12.85 22.88 8.33
CA ASP A 63 12.51 23.00 6.91
C ASP A 63 11.06 22.61 6.63
N VAL A 64 10.46 21.79 7.50
CA VAL A 64 9.08 21.36 7.34
C VAL A 64 8.20 21.95 8.44
N PRO A 65 7.13 22.70 8.11
CA PRO A 65 6.28 23.29 9.12
C PRO A 65 5.53 22.21 9.94
N ALA A 66 5.31 22.48 11.22
CA ALA A 66 4.54 21.58 12.09
C ALA A 66 3.14 21.23 11.53
N SER A 67 2.57 22.11 10.71
CA SER A 67 1.28 21.90 10.03
C SER A 67 1.31 20.87 8.90
N ALA A 68 2.46 20.33 8.52
CA ALA A 68 2.57 19.21 7.57
C ALA A 68 2.48 17.84 8.26
N TYR A 69 2.56 17.82 9.60
CA TYR A 69 2.49 16.60 10.39
C TYR A 69 1.07 16.33 10.90
N ALA A 70 0.76 15.04 11.08
CA ALA A 70 -0.44 14.57 11.76
C ALA A 70 -0.09 13.56 12.85
N THR A 71 -0.94 13.50 13.89
CA THR A 71 -0.95 12.39 14.84
C THR A 71 -1.93 11.33 14.35
N VAL A 72 -1.46 10.11 14.18
CA VAL A 72 -2.24 8.96 13.70
C VAL A 72 -2.15 7.79 14.66
N THR A 73 -3.13 6.90 14.58
CA THR A 73 -3.07 5.63 15.31
C THR A 73 -2.24 4.61 14.55
N LEU A 74 -1.25 4.00 15.20
CA LEU A 74 -0.55 2.83 14.69
C LEU A 74 -1.42 1.59 14.86
N ARG A 75 -1.93 1.11 13.73
CA ARG A 75 -2.81 -0.05 13.66
C ARG A 75 -2.00 -1.31 13.38
N ASN A 76 -2.64 -2.45 13.58
CA ASN A 76 -2.15 -3.74 13.10
C ASN A 76 -0.82 -4.26 13.69
N LEU A 77 -0.36 -3.65 14.78
CA LEU A 77 0.84 -4.04 15.50
C LEU A 77 0.71 -5.44 16.11
N ASP A 78 1.82 -6.16 16.15
CA ASP A 78 1.99 -7.34 16.99
C ASP A 78 2.41 -6.93 18.42
N ALA A 79 2.59 -7.91 19.30
CA ALA A 79 2.95 -7.68 20.71
C ALA A 79 4.45 -7.45 20.95
N SER A 80 5.28 -7.29 19.90
CA SER A 80 6.74 -7.18 20.04
C SER A 80 7.22 -5.83 20.57
N GLY A 81 6.38 -4.78 20.50
CA GLY A 81 6.77 -3.39 20.77
C GLY A 81 7.62 -2.74 19.68
N SER A 82 7.91 -3.45 18.59
CA SER A 82 8.55 -2.93 17.38
C SER A 82 7.50 -2.52 16.33
N LEU A 83 7.91 -1.81 15.28
CA LEU A 83 7.08 -1.54 14.10
C LEU A 83 6.91 -2.82 13.25
N SER A 84 6.16 -3.77 13.79
CA SER A 84 5.92 -5.11 13.25
C SER A 84 4.48 -5.50 13.50
N GLY A 85 3.84 -6.15 12.53
CA GLY A 85 2.42 -6.37 12.56
C GLY A 85 1.91 -7.31 11.48
N LYS A 86 0.59 -7.35 11.32
CA LYS A 86 -0.07 -8.31 10.41
C LYS A 86 0.22 -8.05 8.92
N TRP A 87 0.52 -6.81 8.51
CA TRP A 87 0.76 -6.47 7.10
C TRP A 87 2.13 -5.81 6.85
N ALA A 88 2.82 -5.32 7.88
CA ALA A 88 4.12 -4.67 7.72
C ALA A 88 5.11 -5.14 8.79
N ALA A 89 6.36 -5.36 8.41
CA ALA A 89 7.46 -5.59 9.33
C ALA A 89 8.66 -4.71 8.95
N VAL A 90 8.82 -3.60 9.66
CA VAL A 90 9.89 -2.64 9.43
C VAL A 90 11.14 -3.04 10.22
N ARG A 91 12.31 -3.01 9.57
CA ARG A 91 13.60 -3.26 10.20
C ARG A 91 14.61 -2.21 9.74
N SER A 92 15.27 -1.57 10.70
CA SER A 92 16.42 -0.72 10.45
C SER A 92 17.59 -1.56 9.93
N GLU A 93 18.22 -1.16 8.82
CA GLU A 93 19.50 -1.76 8.41
C GLU A 93 20.69 -1.12 9.11
N THR A 94 20.67 0.21 9.25
CA THR A 94 21.62 0.98 10.06
C THR A 94 20.86 1.85 11.06
N GLY A 95 21.53 2.32 12.11
CA GLY A 95 20.92 3.17 13.14
C GLY A 95 20.02 2.44 14.14
N LYS A 96 19.33 3.23 14.97
CA LYS A 96 18.46 2.73 16.05
C LYS A 96 17.10 2.30 15.45
N PRO A 97 16.60 1.08 15.73
CA PRO A 97 15.25 0.72 15.32
C PRO A 97 14.20 1.53 16.08
N ALA A 98 13.15 1.96 15.38
CA ALA A 98 12.02 2.63 15.97
C ALA A 98 11.22 1.68 16.87
N ALA A 99 10.93 2.11 18.10
CA ALA A 99 10.01 1.44 19.01
C ALA A 99 8.63 2.11 18.94
N VAL A 100 7.57 1.32 19.11
CA VAL A 100 6.18 1.82 19.11
C VAL A 100 5.97 2.93 20.15
N ALA A 101 6.64 2.83 21.29
CA ALA A 101 6.55 3.81 22.37
C ALA A 101 7.10 5.20 21.99
N ASP A 102 8.03 5.26 21.03
CA ASP A 102 8.69 6.50 20.62
C ASP A 102 7.97 7.19 19.44
N ALA A 103 7.12 6.45 18.71
CA ALA A 103 6.62 6.86 17.39
C ALA A 103 5.85 8.20 17.38
N GLY A 104 5.21 8.57 18.48
CA GLY A 104 4.44 9.82 18.58
C GLY A 104 5.29 11.08 18.75
N THR A 105 6.58 10.96 19.08
CA THR A 105 7.44 12.11 19.41
C THR A 105 8.50 12.40 18.36
N LEU A 106 8.63 11.56 17.34
CA LEU A 106 9.64 11.68 16.29
C LEU A 106 9.24 12.76 15.27
N ASP A 107 10.24 13.37 14.67
CA ASP A 107 10.13 14.18 13.46
C ASP A 107 11.28 13.85 12.52
N ARG A 108 11.32 14.51 11.37
CA ARG A 108 12.29 14.24 10.30
C ARG A 108 13.74 14.26 10.74
N SER A 109 14.09 14.99 11.80
CA SER A 109 15.48 15.04 12.27
C SER A 109 15.99 13.75 12.93
N ASP A 110 15.15 12.71 13.00
CA ASP A 110 15.46 11.42 13.62
C ASP A 110 15.17 10.27 12.65
N ASP A 111 16.21 9.51 12.28
CA ASP A 111 16.21 8.29 11.41
C ASP A 111 15.14 7.20 11.74
N ARG A 112 14.42 7.37 12.85
CA ARG A 112 13.29 6.51 13.25
C ARG A 112 11.97 7.00 12.68
N PHE A 113 11.89 8.24 12.23
CA PHE A 113 10.68 8.85 11.68
C PHE A 113 10.29 8.19 10.35
N GLU A 114 11.25 7.95 9.46
CA GLU A 114 11.05 7.25 8.18
C GLU A 114 10.54 5.82 8.41
N GLN A 115 11.02 5.15 9.47
CA GLN A 115 10.55 3.82 9.86
C GLN A 115 9.07 3.85 10.26
N VAL A 116 8.63 4.90 10.96
CA VAL A 116 7.23 5.12 11.34
C VAL A 116 6.36 5.43 10.13
N MET A 117 6.83 6.29 9.22
CA MET A 117 6.19 6.60 7.95
C MET A 117 5.95 5.32 7.13
N ALA A 118 7.00 4.52 6.93
CA ALA A 118 6.92 3.28 6.17
C ALA A 118 5.93 2.28 6.79
N TYR A 119 5.95 2.10 8.12
CA TYR A 119 5.01 1.23 8.79
C TYR A 119 3.55 1.70 8.60
N PHE A 120 3.31 3.00 8.76
CA PHE A 120 1.97 3.57 8.63
C PHE A 120 1.43 3.43 7.19
N TRP A 121 2.20 3.86 6.19
CA TRP A 121 1.75 3.91 4.80
C TRP A 121 1.60 2.55 4.13
N VAL A 122 2.42 1.56 4.49
CA VAL A 122 2.22 0.16 4.07
C VAL A 122 0.89 -0.40 4.62
N ASN A 123 0.57 -0.09 5.89
CA ASN A 123 -0.72 -0.48 6.46
C ASN A 123 -1.89 0.29 5.82
N GLU A 124 -1.74 1.59 5.56
CA GLU A 124 -2.78 2.40 4.90
C GLU A 124 -3.08 1.87 3.49
N ALA A 125 -2.05 1.54 2.70
CA ALA A 125 -2.21 0.95 1.37
C ALA A 125 -2.88 -0.42 1.43
N GLN A 126 -2.50 -1.27 2.38
CA GLN A 126 -3.12 -2.59 2.50
C GLN A 126 -4.56 -2.52 3.01
N GLU A 127 -4.86 -1.63 3.95
CA GLU A 127 -6.23 -1.36 4.40
C GLU A 127 -7.10 -0.81 3.28
N TYR A 128 -6.54 0.02 2.38
CA TYR A 128 -7.22 0.47 1.18
C TYR A 128 -7.67 -0.71 0.30
N LEU A 129 -6.75 -1.64 0.00
CA LEU A 129 -7.04 -2.84 -0.78
C LEU A 129 -8.08 -3.74 -0.07
N GLN A 130 -7.99 -3.91 1.25
CA GLN A 130 -8.99 -4.64 2.03
C GLN A 130 -10.37 -3.97 1.98
N GLY A 131 -10.42 -2.62 2.06
CA GLY A 131 -11.64 -1.84 1.93
C GLY A 131 -12.31 -1.94 0.55
N LEU A 132 -11.53 -2.22 -0.49
CA LEU A 132 -12.00 -2.58 -1.83
C LEU A 132 -12.51 -4.03 -1.93
N GLY A 133 -12.27 -4.87 -0.93
CA GLY A 133 -12.74 -6.25 -0.86
C GLY A 133 -11.67 -7.31 -1.20
N PHE A 134 -10.42 -6.93 -1.46
CA PHE A 134 -9.35 -7.91 -1.66
C PHE A 134 -9.00 -8.60 -0.34
N GLY A 135 -9.02 -9.93 -0.31
CA GLY A 135 -8.88 -10.75 0.91
C GLY A 135 -10.21 -11.14 1.56
N THR A 136 -11.34 -10.64 1.04
CA THR A 136 -12.70 -10.99 1.52
C THR A 136 -13.63 -11.38 0.37
N GLU A 137 -13.93 -10.44 -0.53
CA GLU A 137 -14.79 -10.63 -1.70
C GLU A 137 -14.00 -11.04 -2.95
N LEU A 138 -12.75 -10.58 -3.04
CA LEU A 138 -11.81 -10.82 -4.14
C LEU A 138 -10.55 -11.52 -3.60
N PRO A 139 -9.75 -12.20 -4.43
CA PRO A 139 -8.48 -12.78 -4.00
C PRO A 139 -7.58 -11.75 -3.29
N GLY A 140 -6.78 -12.16 -2.30
CA GLY A 140 -5.92 -11.23 -1.57
C GLY A 140 -4.82 -10.61 -2.45
N ALA A 141 -4.71 -9.29 -2.47
CA ALA A 141 -3.63 -8.54 -3.13
C ALA A 141 -2.56 -8.19 -2.08
N ASN A 142 -1.37 -8.78 -2.19
CA ASN A 142 -0.29 -8.77 -1.19
C ASN A 142 -0.68 -9.15 0.26
N ASP A 143 -1.81 -9.84 0.49
CA ASP A 143 -2.41 -10.10 1.81
C ASP A 143 -1.56 -11.00 2.74
N ARG A 144 -0.41 -10.48 3.13
CA ARG A 144 0.68 -11.07 3.91
C ARG A 144 1.47 -9.92 4.54
N VAL A 145 2.40 -10.28 5.44
CA VAL A 145 3.38 -9.33 5.97
C VAL A 145 4.32 -8.90 4.85
N GLN A 146 4.46 -7.60 4.64
CA GLN A 146 5.46 -6.98 3.77
C GLN A 146 6.71 -6.61 4.59
N PRO A 147 7.86 -7.26 4.35
CA PRO A 147 9.15 -6.82 4.90
C PRO A 147 9.54 -5.47 4.32
N VAL A 148 9.96 -4.56 5.20
CA VAL A 148 10.45 -3.23 4.81
C VAL A 148 11.76 -2.96 5.51
N ARG A 149 12.71 -2.42 4.77
CA ARG A 149 14.05 -2.09 5.25
C ARG A 149 14.38 -0.65 4.91
N LEU A 150 14.88 0.06 5.91
CA LEU A 150 15.25 1.47 5.80
C LEU A 150 16.66 1.68 6.28
N ASN A 151 17.15 2.91 6.07
CA ASN A 151 18.46 3.37 6.50
C ASN A 151 19.56 2.57 5.80
N GLN A 152 19.34 2.25 4.53
CA GLN A 152 20.45 1.90 3.64
C GLN A 152 21.31 3.15 3.42
N TRP A 153 22.50 2.95 2.89
CA TRP A 153 23.48 4.00 2.62
C TRP A 153 22.87 5.22 1.89
N GLY A 154 23.50 6.39 1.92
CA GLY A 154 22.98 7.67 1.40
C GLY A 154 22.81 7.77 -0.14
N ALA A 155 22.34 6.70 -0.78
CA ALA A 155 21.81 6.72 -2.12
C ALA A 155 20.35 7.21 -2.08
N ASP A 156 20.01 8.00 -3.10
CA ASP A 156 18.67 8.52 -3.41
C ASP A 156 18.00 7.50 -4.34
N ASN A 157 17.39 6.46 -3.76
CA ASN A 157 16.76 5.37 -4.52
C ASN A 157 16.00 4.39 -3.61
N SER A 158 14.71 4.20 -3.91
CA SER A 158 13.87 3.15 -3.34
C SER A 158 13.70 1.98 -4.31
N PHE A 159 13.39 0.78 -3.80
CA PHE A 159 13.00 -0.35 -4.64
C PHE A 159 12.36 -1.49 -3.86
N PHE A 160 11.45 -2.21 -4.52
CA PHE A 160 11.08 -3.58 -4.18
C PHE A 160 12.05 -4.57 -4.81
N THR A 161 12.46 -5.59 -4.05
CA THR A 161 13.19 -6.74 -4.60
C THR A 161 12.46 -8.05 -4.33
N ASP A 162 12.34 -8.86 -5.40
CA ASP A 162 11.85 -10.23 -5.33
C ASP A 162 12.72 -11.13 -4.42
N LYS A 163 14.00 -10.79 -4.26
CA LYS A 163 14.89 -11.44 -3.30
C LYS A 163 14.47 -11.06 -1.88
N LYS A 164 13.73 -11.98 -1.25
CA LYS A 164 13.07 -11.85 0.08
C LYS A 164 11.76 -11.07 0.05
N ALA A 165 11.28 -10.68 -1.13
CA ALA A 165 10.06 -9.89 -1.31
C ALA A 165 10.03 -8.69 -0.36
N GLU A 166 11.10 -7.88 -0.36
CA GLU A 166 11.29 -6.78 0.59
C GLU A 166 11.34 -5.43 -0.12
N ILE A 167 10.78 -4.41 0.53
CA ILE A 167 10.89 -3.01 0.11
C ILE A 167 12.10 -2.38 0.81
N ARG A 168 12.86 -1.57 0.08
CA ARG A 168 14.06 -0.87 0.55
C ARG A 168 13.95 0.62 0.23
N PHE A 169 14.31 1.46 1.19
CA PHE A 169 14.33 2.92 1.04
C PHE A 169 15.73 3.47 1.31
N GLY A 170 16.12 4.45 0.48
CA GLY A 170 17.35 5.22 0.56
C GLY A 170 17.30 6.37 1.56
N LYS A 171 18.36 7.18 1.55
CA LYS A 171 18.57 8.38 2.38
C LYS A 171 19.27 9.51 1.61
N GLY A 172 19.06 9.56 0.30
CA GLY A 172 19.81 10.48 -0.56
C GLY A 172 18.93 11.66 -0.91
N GLY A 173 19.38 12.89 -0.62
CA GLY A 173 18.52 14.05 -0.79
C GLY A 173 17.47 14.08 0.31
N VAL A 174 16.20 14.13 -0.07
CA VAL A 174 15.10 13.82 0.86
C VAL A 174 15.16 12.31 1.16
N ASP A 175 15.01 11.92 2.42
CA ASP A 175 14.87 10.50 2.76
C ASP A 175 13.61 9.92 2.09
N ASP A 176 13.74 8.95 1.18
CA ASP A 176 12.65 8.45 0.32
C ASP A 176 11.38 8.05 1.10
N ALA A 177 11.57 7.54 2.32
CA ALA A 177 10.49 7.12 3.22
C ALA A 177 9.87 8.27 4.04
N GLU A 178 10.19 9.51 3.73
CA GLU A 178 9.44 10.71 4.12
C GLU A 178 8.29 11.01 3.15
N ASP A 179 8.31 10.48 1.92
CA ASP A 179 7.23 10.66 0.95
C ASP A 179 6.33 9.43 0.87
N ALA A 180 5.07 9.59 1.27
CA ALA A 180 4.09 8.51 1.19
C ALA A 180 3.90 8.00 -0.23
N ASP A 181 4.04 8.86 -1.25
CA ASP A 181 3.87 8.44 -2.63
C ASP A 181 4.94 7.43 -3.03
N VAL A 182 6.19 7.67 -2.63
CA VAL A 182 7.31 6.73 -2.83
C VAL A 182 7.08 5.44 -2.06
N ILE A 183 6.65 5.52 -0.80
CA ILE A 183 6.38 4.33 0.02
C ILE A 183 5.30 3.43 -0.60
N VAL A 184 4.21 4.04 -1.07
CA VAL A 184 3.08 3.31 -1.65
C VAL A 184 3.40 2.84 -3.08
N HIS A 185 4.21 3.58 -3.84
CA HIS A 185 4.71 3.13 -5.13
C HIS A 185 5.45 1.78 -4.99
N GLU A 186 6.38 1.68 -4.04
CA GLU A 186 7.10 0.42 -3.79
C GLU A 186 6.18 -0.70 -3.26
N TYR A 187 5.16 -0.32 -2.49
CA TYR A 187 4.12 -1.26 -2.11
C TYR A 187 3.32 -1.78 -3.33
N GLY A 188 3.13 -0.95 -4.35
CA GLY A 188 2.55 -1.33 -5.63
C GLY A 188 3.35 -2.44 -6.33
N HIS A 189 4.68 -2.37 -6.33
CA HIS A 189 5.52 -3.47 -6.82
C HIS A 189 5.34 -4.75 -6.00
N ALA A 190 5.25 -4.64 -4.67
CA ALA A 190 4.99 -5.80 -3.81
C ALA A 190 3.63 -6.46 -4.11
N VAL A 191 2.61 -5.65 -4.39
CA VAL A 191 1.29 -6.11 -4.85
C VAL A 191 1.39 -6.83 -6.19
N HIS A 192 2.01 -6.23 -7.20
CA HIS A 192 2.21 -6.88 -8.49
C HIS A 192 2.95 -8.21 -8.35
N HIS A 193 4.06 -8.23 -7.60
CA HIS A 193 4.83 -9.45 -7.36
C HIS A 193 4.01 -10.53 -6.64
N ALA A 194 3.14 -10.15 -5.71
CA ALA A 194 2.27 -11.09 -5.02
C ALA A 194 1.23 -11.74 -5.93
N GLN A 195 0.72 -10.99 -6.92
CA GLN A 195 -0.28 -11.46 -7.88
C GLN A 195 0.36 -12.22 -9.04
N VAL A 196 1.51 -11.73 -9.53
CA VAL A 196 2.24 -12.24 -10.68
C VAL A 196 3.73 -12.30 -10.33
N PRO A 197 4.20 -13.40 -9.70
CA PRO A 197 5.60 -13.56 -9.37
C PRO A 197 6.51 -13.44 -10.60
N GLY A 198 7.50 -12.55 -10.51
CA GLY A 198 8.45 -12.27 -11.60
C GLY A 198 7.95 -11.26 -12.65
N PHE A 199 6.89 -10.51 -12.38
CA PHE A 199 6.39 -9.45 -13.28
C PHE A 199 7.44 -8.41 -13.64
N GLY A 200 7.35 -7.86 -14.86
CA GLY A 200 8.22 -6.78 -15.34
C GLY A 200 9.43 -7.26 -16.14
N THR A 201 9.32 -8.38 -16.87
CA THR A 201 10.46 -8.96 -17.62
C THR A 201 10.71 -8.31 -18.99
N THR A 202 9.86 -7.38 -19.41
CA THR A 202 9.91 -6.65 -20.68
C THR A 202 9.71 -5.15 -20.44
N PRO A 203 10.12 -4.25 -21.36
CA PRO A 203 9.88 -2.82 -21.19
C PRO A 203 8.39 -2.47 -20.94
N GLU A 204 7.46 -3.12 -21.64
CA GLU A 204 6.02 -2.87 -21.41
C GLU A 204 5.51 -3.43 -20.08
N SER A 205 5.89 -4.65 -19.69
CA SER A 205 5.48 -5.19 -18.38
C SER A 205 6.11 -4.41 -17.23
N GLY A 206 7.36 -3.95 -17.38
CA GLY A 206 8.02 -3.05 -16.44
C GLY A 206 7.27 -1.73 -16.32
N ALA A 207 6.92 -1.10 -17.45
CA ALA A 207 6.14 0.14 -17.48
C ALA A 207 4.74 -0.01 -16.87
N ILE A 208 4.05 -1.15 -17.06
CA ILE A 208 2.79 -1.45 -16.34
C ILE A 208 3.05 -1.49 -14.82
N GLY A 209 4.19 -2.07 -14.42
CA GLY A 209 4.67 -2.12 -13.05
C GLY A 209 4.80 -0.75 -12.40
N GLU A 210 5.65 0.09 -13.00
CA GLU A 210 5.90 1.48 -12.58
C GLU A 210 4.60 2.29 -12.52
N ALA A 211 3.80 2.20 -13.58
CA ALA A 211 2.54 2.92 -13.69
C ALA A 211 1.52 2.54 -12.60
N PHE A 212 1.50 1.27 -12.18
CA PHE A 212 0.63 0.83 -11.11
C PHE A 212 1.12 1.34 -9.74
N GLY A 213 2.43 1.39 -9.51
CA GLY A 213 3.01 2.00 -8.32
C GLY A 213 2.58 3.48 -8.19
N ASP A 214 2.82 4.27 -9.24
CA ASP A 214 2.44 5.68 -9.31
C ASP A 214 0.92 5.88 -9.14
N TYR A 215 0.10 5.07 -9.81
CA TYR A 215 -1.35 5.14 -9.67
C TYR A 215 -1.83 4.80 -8.25
N LEU A 216 -1.28 3.75 -7.65
CA LEU A 216 -1.66 3.30 -6.32
C LEU A 216 -1.28 4.34 -5.26
N ALA A 217 -0.11 4.98 -5.40
CA ALA A 217 0.33 6.09 -4.56
C ALA A 217 -0.72 7.20 -4.51
N VAL A 218 -1.11 7.75 -5.67
CA VAL A 218 -2.13 8.79 -5.75
C VAL A 218 -3.49 8.31 -5.23
N ALA A 219 -3.90 7.08 -5.54
CA ALA A 219 -5.19 6.55 -5.10
C ALA A 219 -5.27 6.42 -3.57
N VAL A 220 -4.21 5.90 -2.93
CA VAL A 220 -4.11 5.72 -1.48
C VAL A 220 -3.92 7.06 -0.78
N GLY A 221 -3.03 7.92 -1.26
CA GLY A 221 -2.78 9.26 -0.69
C GLY A 221 -4.05 10.12 -0.69
N THR A 222 -4.75 10.19 -1.82
CA THR A 222 -6.04 10.93 -1.90
C THR A 222 -7.13 10.31 -1.03
N HIS A 223 -7.17 8.98 -0.90
CA HIS A 223 -8.10 8.30 0.01
C HIS A 223 -7.80 8.63 1.48
N ALA A 224 -6.53 8.55 1.88
CA ALA A 224 -6.09 8.86 3.24
C ALA A 224 -6.38 10.33 3.58
N ALA A 225 -6.06 11.26 2.68
CA ALA A 225 -6.36 12.67 2.89
C ALA A 225 -7.86 12.92 3.12
N ALA A 226 -8.73 12.29 2.33
CA ALA A 226 -10.18 12.36 2.54
C ALA A 226 -10.63 11.70 3.86
N LYS A 227 -10.08 10.52 4.19
CA LYS A 227 -10.39 9.75 5.41
C LYS A 227 -10.04 10.52 6.69
N TYR A 228 -8.90 11.22 6.70
CA TYR A 228 -8.40 11.95 7.86
C TYR A 228 -8.72 13.45 7.84
N GLY A 229 -9.30 13.97 6.75
CA GLY A 229 -9.56 15.40 6.58
C GLY A 229 -8.29 16.24 6.42
N TRP A 230 -7.24 15.65 5.83
CA TRP A 230 -5.99 16.34 5.57
C TRP A 230 -6.07 17.26 4.35
N PRO A 231 -5.31 18.36 4.31
CA PRO A 231 -5.26 19.24 3.16
C PRO A 231 -4.57 18.55 1.97
N LEU A 232 -5.12 18.77 0.77
CA LEU A 232 -4.48 18.51 -0.52
C LEU A 232 -4.28 19.86 -1.21
N LYS A 233 -3.06 20.41 -1.13
CA LYS A 233 -2.74 21.77 -1.59
C LYS A 233 -1.77 21.82 -2.77
N ALA A 234 -1.00 20.76 -3.01
CA ALA A 234 -0.36 20.53 -4.30
C ALA A 234 -1.27 19.70 -5.22
N ASP A 235 -0.88 19.58 -6.47
CA ASP A 235 -1.62 18.80 -7.46
C ASP A 235 -1.50 17.29 -7.18
N ALA A 236 -2.62 16.66 -6.84
CA ALA A 236 -2.66 15.25 -6.48
C ALA A 236 -2.29 14.28 -7.62
N ALA A 237 -2.22 14.74 -8.88
CA ALA A 237 -1.74 13.91 -9.99
C ALA A 237 -0.20 13.79 -10.03
N CYS A 238 0.50 14.60 -9.24
CA CYS A 238 1.93 14.49 -9.07
C CYS A 238 2.27 13.37 -8.08
N VAL A 239 3.31 12.61 -8.40
CA VAL A 239 3.90 11.57 -7.54
C VAL A 239 5.24 12.07 -7.04
N GLY A 240 5.51 11.93 -5.75
CA GLY A 240 6.85 12.17 -5.17
C GLY A 240 7.26 13.64 -5.19
N ASP A 241 6.34 14.57 -4.98
CA ASP A 241 6.62 16.02 -5.03
C ASP A 241 7.56 16.48 -3.92
N TRP A 242 7.54 15.86 -2.74
CA TRP A 242 8.51 16.14 -1.67
C TRP A 242 9.88 15.57 -2.01
N ASP A 243 9.92 14.28 -2.36
CA ASP A 243 11.15 13.58 -2.75
C ASP A 243 11.89 14.32 -3.88
N SER A 244 11.13 14.89 -4.82
CA SER A 244 11.66 15.60 -5.99
C SER A 244 12.18 17.01 -5.73
N THR A 245 12.06 17.56 -4.53
CA THR A 245 12.50 18.95 -4.25
C THR A 245 14.02 19.14 -4.45
N GLY A 246 14.81 18.08 -4.30
CA GLY A 246 16.27 18.13 -4.45
C GLY A 246 16.78 18.10 -5.89
N TYR A 247 15.95 17.66 -6.85
CA TYR A 247 16.40 17.34 -8.21
C TYR A 247 15.44 17.71 -9.34
N SER A 248 14.28 18.31 -9.04
CA SER A 248 13.32 18.83 -10.04
C SER A 248 13.11 20.34 -9.90
N GLU A 249 12.57 20.97 -10.94
CA GLU A 249 12.15 22.37 -10.89
C GLU A 249 10.70 22.48 -10.38
N ALA A 250 10.37 23.61 -9.74
CA ALA A 250 9.02 23.86 -9.27
C ALA A 250 8.01 24.07 -10.43
N PRO A 251 6.77 23.54 -10.37
CA PRO A 251 6.26 22.67 -9.31
C PRO A 251 6.94 21.30 -9.31
N HIS A 252 7.48 20.92 -8.15
CA HIS A 252 8.26 19.71 -8.00
C HIS A 252 7.40 18.49 -8.26
N CYS A 253 7.95 17.58 -9.06
CA CYS A 253 7.24 16.37 -9.41
C CYS A 253 8.19 15.34 -10.00
N LEU A 254 8.18 14.13 -9.46
CA LEU A 254 8.96 13.03 -10.02
C LEU A 254 8.36 12.66 -11.36
N ARG A 255 7.06 12.35 -11.34
CA ARG A 255 6.26 11.97 -12.50
C ARG A 255 4.80 12.34 -12.29
N ARG A 256 4.07 12.46 -13.39
CA ARG A 256 2.64 12.76 -13.39
C ARG A 256 1.83 11.62 -13.98
N ILE A 257 0.73 11.27 -13.32
CA ILE A 257 -0.20 10.25 -13.81
C ILE A 257 -1.31 10.83 -14.70
N ASP A 258 -1.30 12.13 -14.96
CA ASP A 258 -2.31 12.82 -15.79
C ASP A 258 -1.73 13.40 -17.09
N GLY A 259 -0.56 12.93 -17.52
CA GLY A 259 0.09 13.35 -18.75
C GLY A 259 -0.71 13.06 -20.03
N THR A 260 -0.18 13.51 -21.17
CA THR A 260 -0.81 13.34 -22.48
C THR A 260 -0.18 12.27 -23.35
N LYS A 261 0.85 11.56 -22.85
CA LYS A 261 1.56 10.53 -23.61
C LYS A 261 0.60 9.47 -24.16
N THR A 262 0.85 9.03 -25.38
CA THR A 262 0.19 7.88 -26.02
C THR A 262 1.21 6.78 -26.30
N TYR A 263 0.76 5.62 -26.77
CA TYR A 263 1.61 4.49 -27.13
C TYR A 263 2.73 4.83 -28.14
N ALA A 264 2.54 5.89 -28.94
CA ALA A 264 3.52 6.35 -29.92
C ALA A 264 4.74 7.04 -29.26
N ASP A 265 4.59 7.54 -28.03
CA ASP A 265 5.62 8.29 -27.30
C ASP A 265 6.61 7.40 -26.53
N ARG A 266 6.49 6.07 -26.64
CA ARG A 266 7.35 5.14 -25.91
C ARG A 266 8.83 5.29 -26.32
N GLU A 267 9.69 5.26 -25.33
CA GLU A 267 11.15 5.33 -25.49
C GLU A 267 11.88 4.08 -24.98
N GLY A 268 11.15 3.11 -24.43
CA GLY A 268 11.71 1.85 -23.93
C GLY A 268 12.32 1.98 -22.53
N GLU A 269 11.99 3.06 -21.81
CA GLU A 269 12.31 3.29 -20.42
C GLU A 269 11.03 3.13 -19.60
N VAL A 270 11.07 2.32 -18.54
CA VAL A 270 9.85 1.82 -17.87
C VAL A 270 9.09 2.93 -17.13
N HIS A 271 9.77 3.90 -16.53
CA HIS A 271 9.12 4.98 -15.81
C HIS A 271 8.47 5.96 -16.80
N ALA A 272 9.19 6.33 -17.87
CA ALA A 272 8.72 7.23 -18.92
C ALA A 272 7.56 6.63 -19.72
N ASP A 273 7.63 5.34 -20.07
CA ASP A 273 6.56 4.62 -20.77
C ASP A 273 5.38 4.33 -19.82
N GLY A 274 5.64 4.21 -18.51
CA GLY A 274 4.63 4.00 -17.48
C GLY A 274 3.59 5.12 -17.39
N GLU A 275 3.98 6.37 -17.66
CA GLU A 275 3.06 7.52 -17.70
C GLU A 275 1.91 7.35 -18.71
N ILE A 276 2.10 6.57 -19.78
CA ILE A 276 1.04 6.23 -20.73
C ILE A 276 -0.03 5.39 -20.03
N TRP A 277 0.41 4.38 -19.28
CA TRP A 277 -0.45 3.42 -18.62
C TRP A 277 -1.13 4.03 -17.39
N SER A 278 -0.40 4.77 -16.55
CA SER A 278 -0.96 5.39 -15.33
C SER A 278 -2.05 6.41 -15.66
N ARG A 279 -1.91 7.12 -16.79
CA ARG A 279 -2.97 7.99 -17.31
C ARG A 279 -4.25 7.23 -17.70
N ALA A 280 -4.13 6.07 -18.35
CA ALA A 280 -5.30 5.24 -18.62
C ALA A 280 -5.99 4.81 -17.32
N LEU A 281 -5.21 4.43 -16.29
CA LEU A 281 -5.77 4.06 -14.98
C LEU A 281 -6.51 5.24 -14.32
N LEU A 282 -5.97 6.45 -14.39
CA LEU A 282 -6.63 7.66 -13.90
C LEU A 282 -7.92 7.97 -14.66
N ASP A 283 -7.94 7.83 -15.99
CA ASP A 283 -9.13 8.04 -16.81
C ASP A 283 -10.23 7.01 -16.47
N ILE A 284 -9.86 5.74 -16.21
CA ILE A 284 -10.78 4.70 -15.70
C ILE A 284 -11.38 5.13 -14.36
N ARG A 285 -10.53 5.58 -13.43
CA ARG A 285 -10.93 6.04 -12.09
C ARG A 285 -11.88 7.22 -12.15
N THR A 286 -11.60 8.17 -13.03
CA THR A 286 -12.44 9.36 -13.25
C THR A 286 -13.81 8.98 -13.81
N SER A 287 -13.85 8.04 -14.75
CA SER A 287 -15.09 7.62 -15.41
C SER A 287 -15.99 6.75 -14.53
N LEU A 288 -15.40 5.82 -13.76
CA LEU A 288 -16.16 4.81 -12.99
C LEU A 288 -16.26 5.10 -11.49
N GLY A 289 -15.51 6.10 -11.00
CA GLY A 289 -15.32 6.36 -9.58
C GLY A 289 -14.33 5.39 -8.94
N ALA A 290 -13.68 5.86 -7.86
CA ALA A 290 -12.56 5.17 -7.20
C ALA A 290 -12.84 3.70 -6.88
N ARG A 291 -13.91 3.41 -6.14
CA ARG A 291 -14.20 2.03 -5.68
C ARG A 291 -14.36 1.04 -6.85
N THR A 292 -15.10 1.41 -7.89
CA THR A 292 -15.37 0.53 -9.04
C THR A 292 -14.11 0.33 -9.86
N ALA A 293 -13.43 1.43 -10.20
CA ALA A 293 -12.20 1.41 -10.99
C ALA A 293 -11.09 0.61 -10.30
N ASP A 294 -10.82 0.86 -9.02
CA ASP A 294 -9.70 0.24 -8.32
C ASP A 294 -9.91 -1.26 -8.13
N ARG A 295 -11.16 -1.68 -7.93
CA ARG A 295 -11.53 -3.11 -7.94
C ARG A 295 -11.27 -3.75 -9.31
N ILE A 296 -11.57 -3.06 -10.42
CA ILE A 296 -11.29 -3.57 -11.77
C ILE A 296 -9.78 -3.65 -11.99
N ILE A 297 -9.05 -2.56 -11.74
CA ILE A 297 -7.62 -2.41 -12.03
C ILE A 297 -6.79 -3.43 -11.26
N VAL A 298 -7.00 -3.54 -9.95
CA VAL A 298 -6.26 -4.50 -9.11
C VAL A 298 -6.66 -5.95 -9.41
N ASN A 299 -7.94 -6.21 -9.70
CA ASN A 299 -8.38 -7.58 -10.01
C ASN A 299 -7.92 -8.05 -11.40
N ALA A 300 -7.74 -7.13 -12.35
CA ALA A 300 -7.25 -7.46 -13.68
C ALA A 300 -5.83 -8.02 -13.66
N GLN A 301 -4.98 -7.53 -12.74
CA GLN A 301 -3.58 -7.95 -12.60
C GLN A 301 -3.42 -9.45 -12.35
N PHE A 302 -4.38 -10.11 -11.67
CA PHE A 302 -4.35 -11.58 -11.48
C PHE A 302 -4.44 -12.37 -12.81
N GLY A 303 -4.86 -11.72 -13.90
CA GLY A 303 -4.89 -12.31 -15.24
C GLY A 303 -3.64 -12.04 -16.08
N PHE A 304 -2.64 -11.34 -15.55
CA PHE A 304 -1.43 -11.00 -16.28
C PHE A 304 -0.39 -12.14 -16.18
N ALA A 305 0.54 -12.16 -17.13
CA ALA A 305 1.77 -12.92 -17.14
C ALA A 305 3.01 -12.02 -16.88
N PRO A 306 4.17 -12.59 -16.51
CA PRO A 306 5.37 -11.80 -16.22
C PRO A 306 5.82 -10.80 -17.29
N ASP A 307 5.53 -11.11 -18.56
CA ASP A 307 5.93 -10.38 -19.77
C ASP A 307 4.76 -9.67 -20.47
N THR A 308 3.62 -9.50 -19.78
CA THR A 308 2.37 -8.96 -20.36
C THR A 308 2.60 -7.65 -21.12
N SER A 309 2.12 -7.61 -22.36
CA SER A 309 2.11 -6.41 -23.20
C SER A 309 1.04 -5.41 -22.78
N PHE A 310 1.19 -4.14 -23.15
CA PHE A 310 0.15 -3.12 -22.94
C PHE A 310 -1.19 -3.53 -23.54
N ARG A 311 -1.17 -4.12 -24.74
CA ARG A 311 -2.38 -4.62 -25.42
C ARG A 311 -3.07 -5.71 -24.60
N ASP A 312 -2.33 -6.72 -24.15
CA ASP A 312 -2.92 -7.86 -23.45
C ASP A 312 -3.40 -7.46 -22.05
N ALA A 313 -2.67 -6.57 -21.35
CA ALA A 313 -3.13 -5.98 -20.10
C ALA A 313 -4.43 -5.18 -20.30
N ALA A 314 -4.54 -4.39 -21.37
CA ALA A 314 -5.72 -3.57 -21.64
C ALA A 314 -6.94 -4.44 -21.93
N LEU A 315 -6.79 -5.44 -22.80
CA LEU A 315 -7.86 -6.41 -23.11
C LEU A 315 -8.29 -7.20 -21.88
N THR A 316 -7.34 -7.61 -21.03
CA THR A 316 -7.62 -8.31 -19.76
C THR A 316 -8.38 -7.41 -18.79
N THR A 317 -8.02 -6.13 -18.71
CA THR A 317 -8.70 -5.15 -17.85
C THR A 317 -10.12 -4.87 -18.33
N VAL A 318 -10.33 -4.71 -19.64
CA VAL A 318 -11.67 -4.59 -20.27
C VAL A 318 -12.54 -5.82 -19.98
N ALA A 319 -11.99 -7.03 -20.16
CA ALA A 319 -12.71 -8.26 -19.89
C ALA A 319 -13.05 -8.41 -18.39
N THR A 320 -12.16 -7.96 -17.51
CA THR A 320 -12.40 -7.95 -16.06
C THR A 320 -13.52 -6.98 -15.68
N ALA A 321 -13.52 -5.77 -16.26
CA ALA A 321 -14.60 -4.81 -16.09
C ALA A 321 -15.96 -5.36 -16.54
N GLU A 322 -16.00 -6.04 -17.69
CA GLU A 322 -17.24 -6.66 -18.19
C GLU A 322 -17.78 -7.73 -17.25
N ARG A 323 -16.89 -8.60 -16.73
CA ARG A 323 -17.29 -9.65 -15.79
C ARG A 323 -17.80 -9.11 -14.46
N MET A 324 -17.18 -8.04 -13.95
CA MET A 324 -17.49 -7.51 -12.61
C MET A 324 -18.68 -6.53 -12.62
N TYR A 325 -18.78 -5.69 -13.65
CA TYR A 325 -19.70 -4.54 -13.67
C TYR A 325 -20.44 -4.36 -15.01
N GLY A 326 -20.29 -5.29 -15.95
CA GLY A 326 -21.02 -5.31 -17.20
C GLY A 326 -20.46 -4.39 -18.29
N LYS A 327 -21.20 -4.32 -19.40
CA LYS A 327 -20.73 -3.72 -20.65
C LYS A 327 -20.41 -2.22 -20.57
N ALA A 328 -21.13 -1.48 -19.72
CA ALA A 328 -20.89 -0.04 -19.55
C ALA A 328 -19.52 0.23 -18.91
N ALA A 329 -19.17 -0.50 -17.86
CA ALA A 329 -17.84 -0.41 -17.24
C ALA A 329 -16.74 -0.85 -18.21
N ALA A 330 -16.97 -1.94 -18.96
CA ALA A 330 -16.04 -2.39 -19.99
C ALA A 330 -15.81 -1.36 -21.10
N ALA A 331 -16.86 -0.62 -21.49
CA ALA A 331 -16.73 0.47 -22.47
C ALA A 331 -15.87 1.61 -21.92
N ALA A 332 -16.12 2.08 -20.70
CA ALA A 332 -15.31 3.12 -20.07
C ALA A 332 -13.81 2.73 -19.98
N VAL A 333 -13.53 1.48 -19.61
CA VAL A 333 -12.15 0.96 -19.57
C VAL A 333 -11.52 0.91 -20.97
N ARG A 334 -12.28 0.44 -21.97
CA ARG A 334 -11.81 0.41 -23.35
C ARG A 334 -11.51 1.81 -23.88
N ASP A 335 -12.37 2.78 -23.57
CA ASP A 335 -12.22 4.17 -24.01
C ASP A 335 -10.98 4.82 -23.40
N ALA A 336 -10.67 4.56 -22.13
CA ALA A 336 -9.45 5.04 -21.49
C ALA A 336 -8.17 4.53 -22.19
N PHE A 337 -8.10 3.23 -22.49
CA PHE A 337 -6.96 2.68 -23.23
C PHE A 337 -6.90 3.14 -24.69
N ARG A 338 -8.04 3.32 -25.36
CA ARG A 338 -8.08 3.91 -26.71
C ARG A 338 -7.60 5.36 -26.73
N ALA A 339 -7.90 6.13 -25.69
CA ALA A 339 -7.41 7.50 -25.56
C ALA A 339 -5.89 7.57 -25.41
N ARG A 340 -5.23 6.47 -25.04
CA ARG A 340 -3.77 6.31 -25.02
C ARG A 340 -3.23 5.62 -26.27
N GLU A 341 -4.08 5.36 -27.26
CA GLU A 341 -3.73 4.69 -28.51
C GLU A 341 -3.10 3.30 -28.32
N ILE A 342 -3.48 2.59 -27.24
CA ILE A 342 -2.99 1.23 -26.99
C ILE A 342 -3.39 0.32 -28.17
N PRO A 343 -2.45 -0.36 -28.86
CA PRO A 343 -2.75 -1.10 -30.07
C PRO A 343 -3.76 -2.22 -29.84
N GLY A 344 -4.76 -2.30 -30.72
CA GLY A 344 -5.69 -3.43 -30.78
C GLY A 344 -6.76 -3.48 -29.67
N VAL A 345 -7.07 -2.33 -29.05
CA VAL A 345 -8.14 -2.14 -28.05
C VAL A 345 -9.35 -1.41 -28.66
#